data_AF-A0A162THV8-F1
#
_entry.id   AF-A0A162THV8-F1
#
_cell.length_a   1.000
_cell.length_b   1.000
_cell.length_c   1.000
_cell.angle_alpha   90.00
_cell.angle_beta   90.00
_cell.angle_gamma   90.00
#
_symmetry.space_group_name_H-M   'P 1'
#
loop_
_entity.id
_entity.type
_entity.pdbx_description
1 polymer ?
#
loop_
_entity_poly.entity_id
_entity_poly.type
_entity_poly.pdbx_seq_one_letter_code
_entity_poly.pdbx_strand_id
1 'polypeptide(L)'
;MNNGNNTTINDPSLQCMMDNTLAIYSSNQLVLAQNLDQRPTNTTKAYLAKQEEWRCLKKEFGDNELVNDQKLSSFMIDYVMNRGRKLKRDDNNSLIPLGKGSIAAYVKAVADICSKQKALGLNLNGVARGPLVRAFLDTANKASAQTVRKNFEDCGKNTLNNGYIKQELERISQYFMEKNDTRAC
;
A
#
# COMPACT_ATOMS: atom_id res chain seq x y z
N MET A 1 -67.09 5.19 12.53
CA MET A 1 -66.94 5.63 11.13
C MET A 1 -65.56 6.22 10.96
N ASN A 2 -64.79 5.68 10.01
CA ASN A 2 -63.49 6.17 9.56
C ASN A 2 -63.54 7.66 9.18
N ASN A 3 -62.51 8.43 9.51
CA ASN A 3 -61.61 8.95 8.46
C ASN A 3 -60.30 9.47 9.06
N GLY A 4 -59.29 8.61 9.11
CA GLY A 4 -57.90 9.01 9.29
C GLY A 4 -57.40 9.61 7.98
N ASN A 5 -57.49 10.93 7.86
CA ASN A 5 -56.91 11.65 6.73
C ASN A 5 -55.39 11.73 6.94
N ASN A 6 -54.67 10.68 6.53
CA ASN A 6 -53.24 10.78 6.27
C ASN A 6 -53.06 11.63 5.01
N THR A 7 -53.11 12.96 5.17
CA THR A 7 -52.75 13.90 4.12
C THR A 7 -51.25 13.76 3.89
N THR A 8 -50.88 12.96 2.89
CA THR A 8 -49.51 12.93 2.36
C THR A 8 -49.27 14.29 1.72
N ILE A 9 -48.69 15.22 2.48
CA ILE A 9 -48.20 16.49 1.96
C ILE A 9 -47.01 16.13 1.06
N ASN A 10 -47.28 15.90 -0.21
CA ASN A 10 -46.26 15.81 -1.25
C ASN A 10 -45.73 17.22 -1.46
N ASP A 11 -44.78 17.65 -0.61
CA ASP A 11 -44.07 18.92 -0.81
C ASP A 11 -43.25 18.81 -2.12
N PRO A 12 -43.62 19.55 -3.18
CA PRO A 12 -42.93 19.46 -4.46
C PRO A 12 -41.44 19.85 -4.37
N SER A 13 -41.08 20.68 -3.39
CA SER A 13 -39.69 21.07 -3.12
C SER A 13 -38.88 19.89 -2.56
N LEU A 14 -39.44 19.15 -1.61
CA LEU A 14 -38.81 17.95 -1.06
C LEU A 14 -38.68 16.86 -2.11
N GLN A 15 -39.73 16.65 -2.93
CA GLN A 15 -39.68 15.69 -4.02
C GLN A 15 -38.57 16.04 -5.04
N CYS A 16 -38.49 17.31 -5.46
CA CYS A 16 -37.43 17.79 -6.34
C CYS A 16 -36.02 17.59 -5.73
N MET A 17 -35.86 17.83 -4.42
CA MET A 17 -34.61 17.59 -3.72
C MET A 17 -34.21 16.11 -3.69
N MET A 18 -35.18 15.22 -3.48
CA MET A 18 -34.97 13.77 -3.54
C MET A 18 -34.59 13.31 -4.95
N ASP A 19 -35.31 13.79 -5.97
CA ASP A 19 -35.05 13.45 -7.37
C ASP A 19 -33.64 13.91 -7.79
N ASN A 20 -33.25 15.13 -7.40
CA ASN A 20 -31.90 15.65 -7.63
C ASN A 20 -30.83 14.81 -6.91
N THR A 21 -31.07 14.41 -5.66
CA THR A 21 -30.14 13.57 -4.89
C THR A 21 -29.96 12.21 -5.56
N LEU A 22 -31.05 11.60 -6.04
CA LEU A 22 -31.02 10.32 -6.74
C LEU A 22 -30.30 10.41 -8.09
N ALA A 23 -30.51 11.50 -8.83
CA ALA A 23 -29.82 11.75 -10.10
C ALA A 23 -28.31 11.91 -9.90
N ILE A 24 -27.89 12.65 -8.87
CA ILE A 24 -26.47 12.81 -8.49
C ILE A 24 -25.87 11.45 -8.11
N TYR A 25 -26.56 10.68 -7.27
CA TYR A 25 -26.10 9.34 -6.87
C TYR A 25 -25.91 8.41 -8.08
N SER A 26 -26.89 8.38 -8.99
CA SER A 26 -26.84 7.57 -10.21
C SER A 26 -25.68 7.98 -11.12
N SER A 27 -25.44 9.29 -11.25
CA SER A 27 -24.30 9.83 -12.01
C SER A 27 -22.95 9.42 -11.41
N ASN A 28 -22.82 9.49 -10.08
CA ASN A 28 -21.61 9.04 -9.39
C ASN A 28 -21.36 7.54 -9.59
N GLN A 29 -22.40 6.71 -9.53
CA GLN A 29 -22.30 5.27 -9.81
C GLN A 29 -21.83 5.00 -11.24
N LEU A 30 -22.35 5.74 -12.22
CA LEU A 30 -21.94 5.61 -13.63
C LEU A 30 -20.46 5.93 -13.82
N VAL A 31 -19.98 7.03 -13.23
CA VAL A 31 -18.56 7.43 -13.31
C VAL A 31 -17.65 6.36 -12.68
N LEU A 32 -18.08 5.78 -11.54
CA LEU A 32 -17.33 4.70 -10.90
C LEU A 32 -17.29 3.44 -11.76
N ALA A 33 -18.41 3.06 -12.39
CA ALA A 33 -18.47 1.92 -13.30
C ALA A 33 -17.54 2.11 -14.51
N GLN A 34 -17.60 3.28 -15.17
CA GLN A 34 -16.72 3.62 -16.29
C GLN A 34 -15.24 3.59 -15.88
N ASN A 35 -14.91 4.10 -14.69
CA ASN A 35 -13.52 4.04 -14.20
C ASN A 35 -13.03 2.60 -14.02
N LEU A 36 -13.91 1.69 -13.58
CA LEU A 36 -13.59 0.27 -13.44
C LEU A 36 -13.42 -0.41 -14.80
N ASP A 37 -14.25 -0.08 -15.78
CA ASP A 37 -14.17 -0.64 -17.13
C ASP A 37 -12.90 -0.20 -17.86
N GLN A 38 -12.48 1.06 -17.67
CA GLN A 38 -11.25 1.59 -18.24
C GLN A 38 -9.98 1.13 -17.50
N ARG A 39 -10.13 0.49 -16.33
CA ARG A 39 -8.97 0.04 -15.55
C ARG A 39 -8.34 -1.19 -16.22
N PRO A 40 -7.00 -1.20 -16.39
CA PRO A 40 -6.31 -2.39 -16.90
C PRO A 40 -6.63 -3.64 -16.07
N THR A 41 -6.98 -4.74 -16.73
CA THR A 41 -7.42 -6.00 -16.09
C THR A 41 -6.43 -6.52 -15.05
N ASN A 42 -5.13 -6.39 -15.32
CA ASN A 42 -4.07 -6.80 -14.40
C ASN A 42 -4.09 -5.98 -13.11
N THR A 43 -4.30 -4.66 -13.21
CA THR A 43 -4.44 -3.77 -12.05
C THR A 43 -5.69 -4.13 -11.25
N THR A 44 -6.82 -4.38 -11.92
CA THR A 44 -8.06 -4.82 -11.27
C THR A 44 -7.86 -6.11 -10.47
N LYS A 45 -7.30 -7.16 -11.10
CA LYS A 45 -6.98 -8.43 -10.41
C LYS A 45 -6.02 -8.21 -9.22
N ALA A 46 -4.96 -7.42 -9.43
CA ALA A 46 -3.97 -7.16 -8.40
C ALA A 46 -4.51 -6.35 -7.21
N TYR A 47 -5.47 -5.45 -7.45
CA TYR A 47 -6.14 -4.67 -6.41
C TYR A 47 -7.14 -5.54 -5.67
N LEU A 48 -8.03 -6.25 -6.36
CA LEU A 48 -9.02 -7.14 -5.75
C LEU A 48 -8.37 -8.12 -4.77
N ALA A 49 -7.29 -8.79 -5.16
CA ALA A 49 -6.59 -9.71 -4.26
C ALA A 49 -6.09 -9.06 -2.96
N LYS A 50 -5.68 -7.79 -3.00
CA LYS A 50 -5.20 -7.05 -1.81
C LYS A 50 -6.36 -6.46 -1.00
N GLN A 51 -7.41 -6.04 -1.69
CA GLN A 51 -8.64 -5.55 -1.09
C GLN A 51 -9.34 -6.66 -0.30
N GLU A 52 -9.35 -7.89 -0.82
CA GLU A 52 -9.86 -9.06 -0.10
C GLU A 52 -9.04 -9.36 1.15
N GLU A 53 -7.71 -9.37 1.07
CA GLU A 53 -6.86 -9.56 2.26
C GLU A 53 -7.15 -8.49 3.33
N TRP A 54 -7.32 -7.23 2.91
CA TRP A 54 -7.75 -6.14 3.81
C TRP A 54 -9.14 -6.38 4.42
N ARG A 55 -10.13 -6.83 3.64
CA ARG A 55 -11.47 -7.16 4.13
C ARG A 55 -11.47 -8.32 5.13
N CYS A 56 -10.67 -9.35 4.91
CA CYS A 56 -10.57 -10.48 5.83
C CYS A 56 -10.04 -10.08 7.20
N LEU A 57 -9.06 -9.17 7.25
CA LEU A 57 -8.48 -8.67 8.51
C LEU A 57 -9.31 -7.61 9.21
N LYS A 58 -10.34 -7.06 8.54
CA LYS A 58 -11.17 -5.99 9.10
C LYS A 58 -12.16 -6.43 10.16
N LYS A 59 -12.27 -7.73 10.46
CA LYS A 59 -13.24 -8.28 11.42
C LYS A 59 -13.13 -7.71 12.83
N GLU A 60 -12.06 -6.97 13.15
CA GLU A 60 -11.82 -6.37 14.46
C GLU A 60 -12.21 -4.88 14.57
N PHE A 61 -12.56 -4.19 13.47
CA PHE A 61 -12.66 -2.71 13.50
C PHE A 61 -14.02 -2.13 13.89
N GLY A 62 -15.10 -2.92 14.03
CA GLY A 62 -16.43 -2.50 14.50
C GLY A 62 -17.21 -1.51 13.60
N ASP A 63 -16.52 -0.53 13.01
CA ASP A 63 -17.04 0.56 12.17
C ASP A 63 -17.06 0.18 10.69
N ASN A 64 -18.12 -0.50 10.26
CA ASN A 64 -18.70 -0.49 8.91
C ASN A 64 -17.73 -0.47 7.70
N GLU A 65 -16.60 -1.17 7.79
CA GLU A 65 -15.64 -1.32 6.68
C GLU A 65 -14.98 -0.01 6.16
N LEU A 66 -15.18 1.14 6.83
CA LEU A 66 -14.65 2.42 6.35
C LEU A 66 -13.12 2.51 6.46
N VAL A 67 -12.48 2.94 5.38
CA VAL A 67 -11.02 3.09 5.31
C VAL A 67 -10.60 4.46 5.86
N ASN A 68 -9.60 4.49 6.74
CA ASN A 68 -8.93 5.72 7.17
C ASN A 68 -7.41 5.48 7.31
N ASP A 69 -6.65 6.55 7.57
CA ASP A 69 -5.18 6.52 7.68
C ASP A 69 -4.69 5.59 8.81
N GLN A 70 -5.35 5.64 9.97
CA GLN A 70 -4.99 4.82 11.14
C GLN A 70 -5.17 3.33 10.88
N LYS A 71 -6.36 2.92 10.40
CA LYS A 71 -6.68 1.52 10.10
C LYS A 71 -5.76 0.97 9.01
N LEU A 72 -5.47 1.76 7.97
CA LEU A 72 -4.52 1.36 6.94
C LEU A 72 -3.12 1.22 7.53
N SER A 73 -2.67 2.15 8.38
CA SER A 73 -1.37 2.05 9.05
C SER A 73 -1.26 0.78 9.90
N SER A 74 -2.28 0.47 10.71
CA SER A 74 -2.31 -0.77 11.53
C SER A 74 -2.21 -2.02 10.66
N PHE A 75 -3.04 -2.15 9.62
CA PHE A 75 -2.96 -3.28 8.69
C PHE A 75 -1.60 -3.43 8.02
N MET A 76 -0.94 -2.31 7.69
CA MET A 76 0.39 -2.36 7.09
C MET A 76 1.41 -2.94 8.07
N ILE A 77 1.37 -2.52 9.34
CA ILE A 77 2.28 -2.98 10.40
C ILE A 77 1.98 -4.43 10.77
N ASP A 78 0.74 -4.74 11.11
CA ASP A 78 0.36 -6.00 11.73
C ASP A 78 0.33 -7.16 10.71
N TYR A 79 -0.07 -6.87 9.47
CA TYR A 79 -0.24 -7.89 8.44
C TYR A 79 0.76 -7.78 7.29
N VAL A 80 0.81 -6.65 6.59
CA VAL A 80 1.54 -6.56 5.31
C VAL A 80 3.04 -6.83 5.50
N MET A 81 3.63 -6.37 6.60
CA MET A 81 5.04 -6.63 6.90
C MET A 81 5.32 -8.10 7.22
N ASN A 82 4.40 -8.80 7.88
CA ASN A 82 4.59 -10.17 8.36
C ASN A 82 4.16 -11.23 7.33
N ARG A 83 3.35 -10.86 6.34
CA ARG A 83 2.79 -11.77 5.34
C ARG A 83 3.84 -12.48 4.48
N GLY A 84 4.92 -11.78 4.14
CA GLY A 84 5.93 -12.25 3.19
C GLY A 84 5.41 -12.50 1.76
N ARG A 85 6.31 -12.99 0.89
CA ARG A 85 6.00 -13.37 -0.50
C ARG A 85 5.38 -14.77 -0.54
N LYS A 86 4.25 -14.90 -1.26
CA LYS A 86 3.51 -16.18 -1.38
C LYS A 86 4.28 -17.26 -2.15
N LEU A 87 5.04 -16.88 -3.18
CA LEU A 87 5.63 -17.81 -4.16
C LEU A 87 7.13 -18.01 -4.00
N LYS A 88 7.78 -17.30 -3.08
CA LYS A 88 9.23 -17.38 -2.89
C LYS A 88 9.55 -17.40 -1.40
N ARG A 89 10.36 -18.37 -1.01
CA ARG A 89 10.97 -18.50 0.30
C ARG A 89 12.48 -18.36 0.16
N ASP A 90 13.15 -17.97 1.23
CA ASP A 90 14.61 -17.97 1.24
C ASP A 90 15.16 -19.39 1.31
N ASP A 91 16.48 -19.51 1.23
CA ASP A 91 17.19 -20.80 1.28
C ASP A 91 16.96 -21.54 2.61
N ASN A 92 16.60 -20.80 3.66
CA ASN A 92 16.24 -21.31 4.98
C ASN A 92 14.74 -21.60 5.13
N ASN A 93 13.99 -21.64 4.02
CA ASN A 93 12.53 -21.85 3.95
C ASN A 93 11.69 -20.82 4.74
N SER A 94 12.28 -19.67 5.09
CA SER A 94 11.61 -18.57 5.78
C SER A 94 10.91 -17.61 4.80
N LEU A 95 9.97 -16.82 5.32
CA LEU A 95 9.17 -15.89 4.54
C LEU A 95 10.04 -14.72 4.06
N ILE A 96 10.19 -14.57 2.74
CA ILE A 96 10.86 -13.39 2.17
C ILE A 96 9.96 -12.17 2.38
N PRO A 97 10.45 -11.07 2.98
CA PRO A 97 9.69 -9.85 3.13
C PRO A 97 9.18 -9.27 1.80
N LEU A 98 8.05 -8.56 1.87
CA LEU A 98 7.52 -7.85 0.71
C LEU A 98 8.44 -6.69 0.32
N GLY A 99 8.65 -6.55 -0.99
CA GLY A 99 9.39 -5.39 -1.52
C GLY A 99 8.55 -4.10 -1.46
N LYS A 100 9.24 -2.95 -1.52
CA LYS A 100 8.64 -1.60 -1.50
C LYS A 100 7.49 -1.44 -2.50
N GLY A 101 7.65 -1.96 -3.73
CA GLY A 101 6.61 -1.90 -4.76
C GLY A 101 5.34 -2.66 -4.38
N SER A 102 5.48 -3.83 -3.74
CA SER A 102 4.35 -4.61 -3.25
C SER A 102 3.63 -3.91 -2.11
N ILE A 103 4.39 -3.36 -1.15
CA ILE A 103 3.86 -2.57 -0.02
C ILE A 103 3.08 -1.35 -0.54
N ALA A 104 3.64 -0.59 -1.47
CA ALA A 104 2.96 0.53 -2.11
C ALA A 104 1.70 0.10 -2.89
N ALA A 105 1.68 -1.10 -3.47
CA ALA A 105 0.51 -1.64 -4.15
C ALA A 105 -0.65 -1.97 -3.18
N TYR A 106 -0.36 -2.39 -1.94
CA TYR A 106 -1.40 -2.51 -0.89
C TYR A 106 -2.01 -1.15 -0.56
N VAL A 107 -1.16 -0.15 -0.32
CA VAL A 107 -1.63 1.22 -0.03
C VAL A 107 -2.52 1.74 -1.16
N LYS A 108 -2.11 1.56 -2.42
CA LYS A 108 -2.93 1.95 -3.59
C LYS A 108 -4.25 1.20 -3.66
N ALA A 109 -4.24 -0.11 -3.44
CA ALA A 109 -5.45 -0.93 -3.50
C ALA A 109 -6.44 -0.58 -2.38
N VAL A 110 -5.97 -0.30 -1.17
CA VAL A 110 -6.84 0.11 -0.06
C VAL A 110 -7.29 1.57 -0.20
N ALA A 111 -6.43 2.45 -0.70
CA ALA A 111 -6.81 3.82 -1.04
C ALA A 111 -7.90 3.87 -2.14
N ASP A 112 -7.87 2.95 -3.11
CA ASP A 112 -8.94 2.79 -4.12
C ASP A 112 -10.31 2.48 -3.47
N ILE A 113 -10.34 1.66 -2.41
CA ILE A 113 -11.57 1.45 -1.63
C ILE A 113 -12.02 2.78 -1.02
N CYS A 114 -11.11 3.51 -0.37
CA CYS A 114 -11.43 4.80 0.26
C CYS A 114 -11.99 5.80 -0.75
N SER A 115 -11.38 5.92 -1.93
CA SER A 115 -11.85 6.79 -3.01
C SER A 115 -13.27 6.43 -3.46
N LYS A 116 -13.58 5.14 -3.63
CA LYS A 116 -14.94 4.68 -3.95
C LYS A 116 -15.93 5.01 -2.84
N GLN A 117 -15.58 4.73 -1.58
CA GLN A 117 -16.45 5.04 -0.44
C GLN A 117 -16.73 6.55 -0.34
N LYS A 118 -15.75 7.41 -0.67
CA LYS A 118 -15.92 8.87 -0.71
C LYS A 118 -16.82 9.33 -1.86
N ALA A 119 -16.61 8.78 -3.06
CA ALA A 119 -17.44 9.09 -4.22
C ALA A 119 -18.92 8.70 -4.00
N LEU A 120 -19.16 7.68 -3.17
CA LEU A 120 -20.50 7.25 -2.75
C LEU A 120 -21.05 8.00 -1.53
N GLY A 121 -20.29 8.94 -0.96
CA GLY A 121 -20.70 9.67 0.25
C GLY A 121 -20.72 8.83 1.54
N LEU A 122 -20.16 7.62 1.52
CA LEU A 122 -20.18 6.68 2.65
C LEU A 122 -19.06 6.95 3.66
N ASN A 123 -17.94 7.54 3.22
CA ASN A 123 -16.76 7.74 4.05
C ASN A 123 -16.44 9.23 4.22
N LEU A 124 -16.70 9.73 5.43
CA LEU A 124 -16.42 11.11 5.83
C LEU A 124 -14.99 11.28 6.39
N ASN A 125 -14.21 10.20 6.50
CA ASN A 125 -12.85 10.26 7.03
C ASN A 125 -11.90 10.96 6.06
N GLY A 126 -10.72 11.33 6.57
CA GLY A 126 -9.61 11.89 5.78
C GLY A 126 -9.10 10.97 4.66
N VAL A 127 -8.02 11.37 3.99
CA VAL A 127 -7.41 10.55 2.94
C VAL A 127 -6.81 9.26 3.54
N ALA A 128 -7.00 8.11 2.89
CA ALA A 128 -6.45 6.84 3.37
C ALA A 128 -4.91 6.83 3.48
N ARG A 129 -4.21 7.50 2.55
CA ARG A 129 -2.76 7.71 2.61
C ARG A 129 -2.42 9.05 3.27
N GLY A 130 -2.74 9.14 4.56
CA GLY A 130 -2.49 10.31 5.39
C GLY A 130 -1.07 10.31 5.99
N PRO A 131 -0.82 11.14 7.02
CA PRO A 131 0.49 11.29 7.64
C PRO A 131 1.06 9.99 8.20
N LEU A 132 0.25 9.11 8.80
CA LEU A 132 0.73 7.87 9.41
C LEU A 132 1.23 6.90 8.34
N VAL A 133 0.44 6.66 7.30
CA VAL A 133 0.86 5.78 6.19
C VAL A 133 2.07 6.36 5.46
N ARG A 134 2.18 7.68 5.33
CA ARG A 134 3.38 8.32 4.76
C ARG A 134 4.61 8.09 5.63
N ALA A 135 4.52 8.37 6.93
CA ALA A 135 5.61 8.16 7.87
C ALA A 135 6.06 6.68 7.91
N PHE A 136 5.10 5.75 7.84
CA PHE A 136 5.38 4.32 7.72
C PHE A 136 6.19 3.99 6.46
N LEU A 137 5.73 4.45 5.28
CA LEU A 137 6.44 4.20 4.02
C LEU A 137 7.84 4.81 4.01
N ASP A 138 8.00 6.01 4.58
CA ASP A 138 9.30 6.67 4.69
C ASP A 138 10.24 5.91 5.63
N THR A 139 9.73 5.39 6.73
CA THR A 139 10.49 4.57 7.68
C THR A 139 10.95 3.26 7.03
N ALA A 140 10.04 2.57 6.33
CA ALA A 140 10.37 1.37 5.58
C ALA A 140 11.42 1.66 4.49
N ASN A 141 11.30 2.81 3.82
CA ASN A 141 12.26 3.23 2.79
C ASN A 141 13.65 3.47 3.35
N LYS A 142 13.75 4.18 4.48
CA LYS A 142 14.99 4.47 5.20
C LYS A 142 15.63 3.18 5.71
N ALA A 143 14.85 2.26 6.29
CA ALA A 143 15.35 0.97 6.75
C ALA A 143 15.98 0.16 5.61
N SER A 144 15.31 0.04 4.45
CA SER A 144 15.91 -0.66 3.30
C SER A 144 17.16 0.05 2.78
N ALA A 145 17.18 1.38 2.73
CA ALA A 145 18.36 2.13 2.29
C ALA A 145 19.55 1.91 3.24
N GLN A 146 19.28 1.80 4.54
CA GLN A 146 20.30 1.45 5.53
C GLN A 146 20.83 0.03 5.32
N THR A 147 19.98 -0.94 4.98
CA THR A 147 20.43 -2.30 4.62
C THR A 147 21.32 -2.30 3.38
N VAL A 148 20.91 -1.60 2.31
CA VAL A 148 21.71 -1.47 1.08
C VAL A 148 23.10 -0.91 1.37
N ARG A 149 23.19 0.16 2.18
CA ARG A 149 24.47 0.76 2.60
C ARG A 149 25.31 -0.18 3.46
N LYS A 150 24.71 -0.88 4.42
CA LYS A 150 25.43 -1.87 5.26
C LYS A 150 26.00 -3.01 4.43
N ASN A 151 25.30 -3.41 3.38
CA ASN A 151 25.71 -4.47 2.48
C ASN A 151 26.63 -3.97 1.34
N PHE A 152 26.96 -2.67 1.32
CA PHE A 152 27.72 -2.02 0.23
C PHE A 152 27.13 -2.27 -1.16
N GLU A 153 25.82 -2.53 -1.24
CA GLU A 153 25.09 -2.77 -2.49
C GLU A 153 24.95 -1.49 -3.33
N ASP A 154 25.17 -0.32 -2.73
CA ASP A 154 25.25 0.97 -3.39
C ASP A 154 26.61 1.24 -4.05
N CYS A 155 27.64 0.44 -3.73
CA CYS A 155 28.94 0.47 -4.40
C CYS A 155 28.86 -0.24 -5.76
N GLY A 156 28.21 0.41 -6.73
CA GLY A 156 28.26 0.13 -8.18
C GLY A 156 28.32 -1.35 -8.58
N LYS A 157 27.17 -1.99 -8.83
CA LYS A 157 27.11 -3.34 -9.43
C LYS A 157 27.97 -3.44 -10.69
N ASN A 158 28.79 -4.49 -10.77
CA ASN A 158 29.73 -4.78 -11.86
C ASN A 158 30.89 -3.78 -12.05
N THR A 159 31.21 -2.97 -11.04
CA THR A 159 32.44 -2.14 -11.04
C THR A 159 33.61 -2.85 -10.37
N LEU A 160 34.83 -2.30 -10.44
CA LEU A 160 36.01 -2.88 -9.76
C LEU A 160 35.82 -2.99 -8.23
N ASN A 161 34.94 -2.15 -7.66
CA ASN A 161 34.55 -2.17 -6.25
C ASN A 161 33.41 -3.15 -5.95
N ASN A 162 32.84 -3.81 -6.96
CA ASN A 162 31.75 -4.75 -6.79
C ASN A 162 32.28 -6.11 -6.35
N GLY A 163 32.10 -6.44 -5.08
CA GLY A 163 32.23 -7.82 -4.61
C GLY A 163 33.36 -8.08 -3.63
N TYR A 164 34.22 -7.13 -3.32
CA TYR A 164 35.18 -7.33 -2.23
C TYR A 164 34.51 -7.18 -0.88
N ILE A 165 34.37 -8.29 -0.16
CA ILE A 165 34.11 -8.25 1.28
C ILE A 165 35.31 -7.60 1.96
N LYS A 166 35.09 -6.90 3.09
CA LYS A 166 36.14 -6.19 3.84
C LYS A 166 37.42 -7.03 4.02
N GLN A 167 37.26 -8.32 4.30
CA GLN A 167 38.35 -9.27 4.48
C GLN A 167 39.16 -9.55 3.21
N GLU A 168 38.53 -9.56 2.03
CA GLU A 168 39.23 -9.71 0.75
C GLU A 168 40.02 -8.46 0.40
N LEU A 169 39.45 -7.27 0.66
CA LEU A 169 40.15 -5.99 0.52
C LEU A 169 41.35 -5.90 1.46
N GLU A 170 41.20 -6.35 2.71
CA GLU A 170 42.29 -6.44 3.68
C GLU A 170 43.40 -7.38 3.18
N ARG A 171 43.06 -8.58 2.68
CA ARG A 171 44.03 -9.52 2.10
C ARG A 171 44.78 -8.96 0.89
N ILE A 172 44.06 -8.30 -0.02
CA ILE A 172 44.66 -7.66 -1.20
C ILE A 172 45.63 -6.57 -0.76
N SER A 173 45.21 -5.72 0.20
CA SER A 173 46.07 -4.67 0.76
C SER A 173 47.33 -5.25 1.40
N GLN A 174 47.19 -6.29 2.24
CA GLN A 174 48.31 -6.98 2.89
C GLN A 174 49.31 -7.52 1.87
N TYR A 175 48.82 -8.20 0.83
CA TYR A 175 49.67 -8.73 -0.24
C TYR A 175 50.52 -7.64 -0.91
N PHE A 176 49.94 -6.48 -1.22
CA PHE A 176 50.69 -5.40 -1.88
C PHE A 176 51.67 -4.69 -0.94
N MET A 177 51.34 -4.56 0.35
CA MET A 177 52.25 -3.98 1.34
C MET A 177 53.48 -4.88 1.55
N GLU A 178 53.29 -6.19 1.73
CA GLU A 178 54.39 -7.16 1.91
C GLU A 178 55.29 -7.29 0.67
N LYS A 179 54.71 -7.20 -0.53
CA LYS A 179 55.46 -7.30 -1.79
C LYS A 179 56.23 -6.01 -2.15
N ASN A 180 55.85 -4.87 -1.57
CA ASN A 180 56.59 -3.62 -1.73
C ASN A 180 57.77 -3.52 -0.76
N ASP A 181 57.68 -4.10 0.44
CA ASP A 181 58.80 -4.20 1.38
C ASP A 181 59.97 -5.04 0.81
N THR A 182 59.68 -6.05 0.00
CA THR A 182 60.70 -6.88 -0.65
C THR A 182 61.39 -6.23 -1.85
N ARG A 183 60.96 -5.04 -2.27
CA ARG A 183 61.59 -4.24 -3.34
C ARG A 183 62.44 -3.08 -2.80
N ALA A 184 62.56 -2.94 -1.48
CA ALA A 184 63.50 -2.04 -0.85
C ALA A 184 64.85 -2.75 -0.60
N CYS A 185 65.58 -3.01 -1.67
CA CYS A 185 67.02 -3.30 -1.67
C CYS A 185 67.66 -2.55 -2.85
#